data_AF-A0A847Y2Q4-F1
#
_entry.id   AF-A0A847Y2Q4-F1
#
_cell.length_a   1.000
_cell.length_b   1.000
_cell.length_c   1.000
_cell.angle_alpha   90.00
_cell.angle_beta   90.00
_cell.angle_gamma   90.00
#
_symmetry.space_group_name_H-M   'P 1'
#
loop_
_entity.id
_entity.type
_entity.pdbx_description
1 polymer ?
#
loop_
_entity_poly.entity_id
_entity_poly.type
_entity_poly.pdbx_seq_one_letter_code
_entity_poly.pdbx_strand_id
1 'polypeptide(L)'
;MDDLNSTNQYVITYRPLAAWISAGALVVAAFIMLGSGSTLYIFAGIFFLAALLILALVQTSTTVADRMQRTITVSHQNLFGRKETVIPFNEVADFDIEISRSRSRRGNTTTNYRLTLVKTSGERVPLHKLYNSFYDEKARQAKALSELLNLPGSENRPDNLFQTAMQSQVAATSNPSMAQEGTTSGVNWKIEIHSIGGKPVTRWISEDFTCPGNFLLVSQKPPNSPSLKTGGLLGNLLTMVYQQILGMYGFLPGDTPGFNNASPVVTRDNRFDDNFGTLTNEQGFGQRLLNPWTLTPFVGWAERYPLKTANSTDQVGQLAVLYSPRGVQVAVLGSLPSTETDEVIALGVELVKAQGGGKTTV
;
A
#
# COMPACT_ATOMS: atom_id res chain seq x y z
N MET A 1 -12.41 -12.36 14.52
CA MET A 1 -12.95 -13.73 14.37
C MET A 1 -14.40 -13.47 14.11
N ASP A 2 -14.71 -13.39 12.83
CA ASP A 2 -15.86 -12.65 12.31
C ASP A 2 -16.88 -13.73 11.94
N ASP A 3 -17.81 -13.99 12.83
CA ASP A 3 -18.86 -14.97 12.60
C ASP A 3 -19.87 -14.38 11.60
N LEU A 4 -19.75 -14.78 10.33
CA LEU A 4 -20.73 -14.62 9.26
C LEU A 4 -21.97 -15.50 9.49
N ASN A 5 -22.46 -15.60 10.73
CA ASN A 5 -23.67 -16.36 11.04
C ASN A 5 -24.89 -15.45 10.91
N SER A 6 -25.45 -15.45 9.70
CA SER A 6 -26.72 -14.90 9.21
C SER A 6 -26.53 -13.79 8.17
N THR A 7 -27.02 -14.04 6.96
CA THR A 7 -26.90 -13.22 5.75
C THR A 7 -27.49 -11.79 5.84
N ASN A 8 -27.96 -11.40 7.03
CA ASN A 8 -28.69 -10.15 7.29
C ASN A 8 -28.07 -9.29 8.40
N GLN A 9 -27.05 -9.77 9.10
CA GLN A 9 -26.42 -9.02 10.19
C GLN A 9 -24.90 -9.04 10.06
N TYR A 10 -24.29 -7.87 10.26
CA TYR A 10 -22.84 -7.74 10.35
C TYR A 10 -22.47 -7.27 11.75
N VAL A 11 -21.73 -8.11 12.48
CA VAL A 11 -21.38 -7.89 13.88
C VAL A 11 -19.88 -7.69 14.03
N ILE A 12 -19.49 -6.51 14.47
CA ILE A 12 -18.09 -6.20 14.81
C ILE A 12 -17.98 -6.15 16.33
N THR A 13 -17.23 -7.09 16.91
CA THR A 13 -16.97 -7.13 18.36
C THR A 13 -15.52 -6.78 18.64
N TYR A 14 -15.30 -5.68 19.35
CA TYR A 14 -13.97 -5.31 19.84
C TYR A 14 -13.78 -5.79 21.27
N ARG A 15 -12.86 -6.75 21.41
CA ARG A 15 -12.39 -7.24 22.71
C ARG A 15 -11.02 -6.62 23.00
N PRO A 16 -10.85 -5.93 24.12
CA PRO A 16 -9.58 -5.27 24.49
C PRO A 16 -8.56 -6.28 25.01
N LEU A 17 -8.21 -7.28 24.18
CA LEU A 17 -7.36 -8.43 24.50
C LEU A 17 -6.06 -8.04 25.21
N ALA A 18 -5.40 -6.97 24.78
CA ALA A 18 -4.18 -6.49 25.42
C ALA A 18 -4.39 -6.16 26.90
N ALA A 19 -5.50 -5.52 27.25
CA ALA A 19 -5.81 -5.19 28.65
C ALA A 19 -6.13 -6.44 29.48
N TRP A 20 -6.81 -7.43 28.90
CA TRP A 20 -7.04 -8.73 29.54
C TRP A 20 -5.72 -9.48 29.81
N ILE A 21 -4.81 -9.50 28.82
CA ILE A 21 -3.49 -10.12 28.95
C ILE A 21 -2.66 -9.40 30.01
N SER A 22 -2.62 -8.06 29.98
CA SER A 22 -1.90 -7.27 30.97
C SER A 22 -2.43 -7.50 32.38
N ALA A 23 -3.76 -7.48 32.58
CA ALA A 23 -4.36 -7.78 33.87
C ALA A 23 -4.01 -9.19 34.34
N GLY A 24 -4.09 -10.20 33.46
CA GLY A 24 -3.71 -11.58 33.77
C GLY A 24 -2.25 -11.70 34.20
N ALA A 25 -1.33 -11.04 33.49
CA ALA A 25 0.09 -11.03 33.83
C ALA A 25 0.37 -10.40 35.21
N LEU A 26 -0.31 -9.30 35.55
CA LEU A 26 -0.19 -8.65 36.86
C LEU A 26 -0.72 -9.54 37.99
N VAL A 27 -1.82 -10.27 37.77
CA VAL A 27 -2.36 -11.23 38.75
C VAL A 27 -1.38 -12.39 38.96
N VAL A 28 -0.82 -12.97 37.89
CA VAL A 28 0.17 -14.04 38.00
C VAL A 28 1.41 -13.56 38.76
N ALA A 29 1.92 -12.37 38.45
CA ALA A 29 3.04 -11.77 39.15
C ALA A 29 2.75 -11.58 40.66
N ALA A 30 1.55 -11.10 41.01
CA ALA A 30 1.14 -10.97 42.40
C ALA A 30 1.11 -12.33 43.12
N PHE A 31 0.56 -13.38 42.48
CA PHE A 31 0.54 -14.74 43.05
C PHE A 31 1.95 -15.32 43.28
N ILE A 32 2.86 -15.14 42.32
CA ILE A 32 4.26 -15.58 42.47
C ILE A 32 4.93 -14.88 43.65
N MET A 33 4.71 -13.56 43.81
CA MET A 33 5.24 -12.80 44.94
C MET A 33 4.68 -13.28 46.28
N LEU A 34 3.37 -13.58 46.37
CA LEU A 34 2.76 -14.12 47.58
C LEU A 34 3.31 -15.51 47.94
N GLY A 35 3.51 -16.39 46.95
CA GLY A 35 4.03 -17.74 47.16
C GLY A 35 5.52 -17.80 47.53
N SER A 36 6.28 -16.73 47.21
CA SER A 36 7.73 -16.66 47.48
C SER A 36 8.09 -16.46 48.96
N GLY A 37 7.11 -16.17 49.83
CA GLY A 37 7.34 -15.93 51.27
C GLY A 37 8.14 -14.65 51.59
N SER A 38 8.42 -13.81 50.59
CA SER A 38 9.21 -12.59 50.73
C SER A 38 8.41 -11.44 51.34
N THR A 39 9.09 -10.40 51.87
CA THR A 39 8.48 -9.17 52.40
C THR A 39 7.75 -8.31 51.34
N LEU A 40 7.62 -8.80 50.10
CA LEU A 40 7.04 -8.09 48.96
C LEU A 40 5.49 -8.12 48.91
N TYR A 41 4.81 -8.55 49.97
CA TYR A 41 3.34 -8.61 50.05
C TYR A 41 2.66 -7.28 49.68
N ILE A 42 3.27 -6.14 50.02
CA ILE A 42 2.77 -4.81 49.66
C ILE A 42 2.75 -4.63 48.13
N PHE A 43 3.81 -5.03 47.44
CA PHE A 43 3.87 -4.98 45.98
C PHE A 43 2.85 -5.93 45.36
N ALA A 44 2.72 -7.16 45.86
CA ALA A 44 1.69 -8.08 45.39
C ALA A 44 0.28 -7.46 45.47
N GLY A 45 -0.03 -6.76 46.56
CA GLY A 45 -1.28 -6.01 46.71
C GLY A 45 -1.45 -4.90 45.66
N ILE A 46 -0.39 -4.14 45.37
CA ILE A 46 -0.40 -3.09 44.34
C ILE A 46 -0.64 -3.69 42.95
N PHE A 47 0.06 -4.78 42.59
CA PHE A 47 -0.09 -5.45 41.31
C PHE A 47 -1.51 -6.01 41.13
N PHE A 48 -2.09 -6.59 42.18
CA PHE A 48 -3.47 -7.08 42.17
C PHE A 48 -4.49 -5.95 42.04
N LEU A 49 -4.32 -4.86 42.78
CA LEU A 49 -5.18 -3.67 42.69
C LEU A 49 -5.09 -3.00 41.32
N ALA A 50 -3.90 -2.91 40.74
CA ALA A 50 -3.70 -2.42 39.38
C ALA A 50 -4.40 -3.30 38.33
N ALA A 51 -4.35 -4.63 38.49
CA ALA A 51 -5.06 -5.55 37.61
C ALA A 51 -6.58 -5.37 37.69
N LEU A 52 -7.13 -5.25 38.90
CA LEU A 52 -8.56 -4.96 39.12
C LEU A 52 -8.97 -3.63 38.49
N LEU A 53 -8.13 -2.60 38.63
CA LEU A 53 -8.41 -1.28 38.07
C LEU A 53 -8.39 -1.30 36.53
N ILE A 54 -7.45 -2.04 35.92
CA ILE A 54 -7.44 -2.24 34.47
C ILE A 54 -8.74 -2.93 34.03
N LEU A 55 -9.13 -4.03 34.67
CA LEU A 55 -10.37 -4.73 34.33
C LEU A 55 -11.61 -3.85 34.54
N ALA A 56 -11.62 -3.01 35.57
CA ALA A 56 -12.70 -2.06 35.88
C ALA A 56 -12.92 -1.02 34.77
N LEU A 57 -11.84 -0.55 34.13
CA LEU A 57 -11.87 0.51 33.13
C LEU A 57 -11.98 -0.01 31.69
N VAL A 58 -11.84 -1.31 31.51
CA VAL A 58 -11.88 -1.95 30.20
C VAL A 58 -13.31 -1.91 29.64
N GLN A 59 -13.49 -1.22 28.51
CA GLN A 59 -14.76 -1.08 27.82
C GLN A 59 -14.81 -2.02 26.60
N THR A 60 -15.85 -2.82 26.48
CA THR A 60 -16.15 -3.58 25.25
C THR A 60 -17.10 -2.76 24.37
N SER A 61 -16.89 -2.83 23.06
CA SER A 61 -17.77 -2.18 22.08
C SER A 61 -18.19 -3.18 21.03
N THR A 62 -19.50 -3.26 20.80
CA THR A 62 -20.09 -4.10 19.77
C THR A 62 -20.90 -3.22 18.83
N THR A 63 -20.63 -3.32 17.55
CA THR A 63 -21.40 -2.66 16.50
C THR A 63 -22.16 -3.74 15.75
N VAL A 64 -23.48 -3.61 15.70
CA VAL A 64 -24.37 -4.53 14.97
C VAL A 64 -25.06 -3.73 13.88
N ALA A 65 -24.79 -4.08 12.62
CA ALA A 65 -25.55 -3.57 11.49
C ALA A 65 -26.59 -4.62 11.08
N ASP A 66 -27.87 -4.29 11.22
CA ASP A 66 -28.99 -5.18 10.91
C ASP A 66 -29.73 -4.70 9.66
N ARG A 67 -29.72 -5.54 8.62
CA ARG A 67 -30.35 -5.26 7.32
C ARG A 67 -31.88 -5.34 7.38
N MET A 68 -32.44 -6.17 8.25
CA MET A 68 -33.89 -6.34 8.43
C MET A 68 -34.49 -5.15 9.19
N GLN A 69 -33.81 -4.72 10.26
CA GLN A 69 -34.26 -3.58 11.06
C GLN A 69 -33.86 -2.23 10.44
N ARG A 70 -32.95 -2.24 9.44
CA ARG A 70 -32.37 -1.04 8.81
C ARG A 70 -31.77 -0.08 9.83
N THR A 71 -31.10 -0.63 10.82
CA THR A 71 -30.47 0.13 11.92
C THR A 71 -29.07 -0.37 12.21
N ILE A 72 -28.18 0.56 12.53
CA ILE A 72 -26.86 0.30 13.09
C ILE A 72 -26.93 0.60 14.58
N THR A 73 -26.65 -0.42 15.39
CA THR A 73 -26.65 -0.31 16.83
C THR A 73 -25.21 -0.35 17.33
N VAL A 74 -24.76 0.76 17.91
CA VAL A 74 -23.45 0.86 18.55
C VAL A 74 -23.67 0.73 20.06
N SER A 75 -23.24 -0.40 20.61
CA SER A 75 -23.33 -0.70 22.03
C SER A 75 -21.95 -0.62 22.69
N HIS A 76 -21.89 0.13 23.77
CA HIS A 76 -20.74 0.32 24.61
C HIS A 76 -21.05 -0.24 25.99
N GLN A 77 -20.28 -1.24 26.42
CA GLN A 77 -20.43 -1.85 27.74
C GLN A 77 -19.16 -1.60 28.56
N ASN A 78 -19.33 -1.07 29.75
CA ASN A 78 -18.31 -1.07 30.80
C ASN A 78 -18.91 -1.69 32.07
N LEU A 79 -18.10 -1.85 33.11
CA LEU A 79 -18.56 -2.37 34.40
C LEU A 79 -19.60 -1.48 35.11
N PHE A 80 -19.78 -0.23 34.65
CA PHE A 80 -20.68 0.75 35.25
C PHE A 80 -21.97 0.97 34.45
N GLY A 81 -22.16 0.29 33.31
CA GLY A 81 -23.37 0.40 32.51
C GLY A 81 -23.20 0.13 31.01
N ARG A 82 -24.35 0.11 30.32
CA ARG A 82 -24.45 -0.04 28.87
C ARG A 82 -24.96 1.26 28.27
N LYS A 83 -24.23 1.83 27.31
CA LYS A 83 -24.70 2.92 26.46
C LYS A 83 -24.94 2.37 25.07
N GLU A 84 -26.15 2.57 24.55
CA GLU A 84 -26.55 2.10 23.23
C GLU A 84 -26.99 3.30 22.39
N THR A 85 -26.46 3.38 21.18
CA THR A 85 -26.83 4.39 20.19
C THR A 85 -27.35 3.67 18.96
N VAL A 86 -28.62 3.88 18.62
CA VAL A 86 -29.26 3.31 17.43
C VAL A 86 -29.26 4.38 16.33
N ILE A 87 -28.73 4.04 15.16
CA ILE A 87 -28.60 4.93 14.00
C ILE A 87 -29.35 4.29 12.82
N PRO A 88 -30.44 4.90 12.34
CA PRO A 88 -31.15 4.45 11.15
C PRO A 88 -30.30 4.46 9.87
N PHE A 89 -30.49 3.50 8.96
CA PHE A 89 -29.71 3.42 7.71
C PHE A 89 -29.89 4.64 6.81
N ASN A 90 -31.06 5.27 6.80
CA ASN A 90 -31.33 6.50 6.03
C ASN A 90 -30.57 7.72 6.57
N GLU A 91 -30.07 7.65 7.81
CA GLU A 91 -29.20 8.67 8.37
C GLU A 91 -27.73 8.41 8.04
N VAL A 92 -27.36 7.27 7.45
CA VAL A 92 -25.98 6.94 7.13
C VAL A 92 -25.65 7.42 5.71
N ALA A 93 -24.68 8.32 5.61
CA ALA A 93 -24.14 8.74 4.32
C ALA A 93 -22.94 7.90 3.91
N ASP A 94 -22.01 7.64 4.84
CA ASP A 94 -20.75 6.94 4.52
C ASP A 94 -20.06 6.33 5.76
N PHE A 95 -19.02 5.51 5.54
CA PHE A 95 -18.10 5.00 6.56
C PHE A 95 -16.66 5.42 6.26
N ASP A 96 -16.10 6.31 7.07
CA ASP A 96 -14.78 6.87 6.87
C ASP A 96 -13.76 6.39 7.92
N ILE A 97 -12.47 6.47 7.60
CA ILE A 97 -11.38 6.14 8.52
C ILE A 97 -10.69 7.44 8.94
N GLU A 98 -10.95 7.86 10.17
CA GLU A 98 -10.26 9.00 10.76
C GLU A 98 -8.80 8.67 11.09
N ILE A 99 -7.92 9.62 10.80
CA ILE A 99 -6.47 9.51 10.98
C ILE A 99 -6.03 10.48 12.07
N SER A 100 -5.41 9.96 13.12
CA SER A 100 -4.75 10.75 14.16
C SER A 100 -3.24 10.58 14.04
N ARG A 101 -2.52 11.70 13.84
CA ARG A 101 -1.05 11.74 13.81
C ARG A 101 -0.53 12.42 15.07
N SER A 102 0.28 11.71 15.84
CA SER A 102 0.96 12.27 17.02
C SER A 102 2.46 12.28 16.79
N ARG A 103 3.11 13.43 17.03
CA ARG A 103 4.57 13.59 16.90
C ARG A 103 5.21 13.56 18.28
N SER A 104 6.17 12.66 18.47
CA SER A 104 6.96 12.61 19.70
C SER A 104 8.02 13.72 19.72
N ARG A 105 8.44 14.13 20.93
CA ARG A 105 9.54 15.10 21.12
C ARG A 105 10.88 14.65 20.51
N ARG A 106 11.04 13.36 20.21
CA ARG A 106 12.21 12.76 19.54
C ARG A 106 12.08 12.67 18.01
N GLY A 107 11.01 13.22 17.42
CA GLY A 107 10.81 13.27 15.98
C GLY A 107 10.03 12.10 15.36
N ASN A 108 9.81 11.00 16.11
CA ASN A 108 8.99 9.88 15.64
C ASN A 108 7.52 10.29 15.53
N THR A 109 6.88 9.92 14.42
CA THR A 109 5.44 10.17 14.17
C THR A 109 4.70 8.84 14.27
N THR A 110 3.70 8.78 15.15
CA THR A 110 2.78 7.63 15.26
C THR A 110 1.47 8.00 14.60
N THR A 111 0.99 7.15 13.69
CA THR A 111 -0.31 7.32 13.03
C THR A 111 -1.26 6.24 13.51
N ASN A 112 -2.41 6.64 14.04
CA ASN A 112 -3.44 5.73 14.49
C ASN A 112 -4.76 6.03 13.76
N TYR A 113 -5.58 5.00 13.59
CA TYR A 113 -6.78 4.99 12.77
C TYR A 113 -8.03 4.65 13.58
N ARG A 114 -9.18 5.11 13.11
CA ARG A 114 -10.48 4.85 13.74
C ARG A 114 -11.59 4.83 12.70
N LEU A 115 -12.48 3.86 12.81
CA LEU A 115 -13.63 3.74 11.91
C LEU A 115 -14.76 4.64 12.43
N THR A 116 -15.28 5.48 11.55
CA THR A 116 -16.25 6.53 11.87
C THR A 116 -17.39 6.48 10.87
N LEU A 117 -18.62 6.47 11.38
CA LEU A 117 -19.83 6.60 10.58
C LEU A 117 -20.07 8.08 10.29
N VAL A 118 -20.34 8.42 9.04
CA VAL A 118 -20.71 9.75 8.58
C VAL A 118 -22.22 9.76 8.35
N LYS A 119 -22.93 10.64 9.06
CA LYS A 119 -24.37 10.80 8.87
C LYS A 119 -24.68 11.69 7.66
N THR A 120 -25.90 11.59 7.13
CA THR A 120 -26.43 12.50 6.09
C THR A 120 -26.48 13.96 6.56
N SER A 121 -26.53 14.20 7.87
CA SER A 121 -26.37 15.54 8.47
C SER A 121 -24.94 16.08 8.45
N GLY A 122 -23.95 15.27 8.04
CA GLY A 122 -22.51 15.57 8.13
C GLY A 122 -21.90 15.28 9.51
N GLU A 123 -22.70 14.85 10.50
CA GLU A 123 -22.20 14.45 11.81
C GLU A 123 -21.35 13.18 11.71
N ARG A 124 -20.19 13.17 12.38
CA ARG A 124 -19.27 12.02 12.44
C ARG A 124 -19.40 11.30 13.77
N VAL A 125 -19.88 10.06 13.73
CA VAL A 125 -20.05 9.20 14.89
C VAL A 125 -18.98 8.11 14.90
N PRO A 126 -18.00 8.17 15.81
CA PRO A 126 -16.96 7.15 15.87
C PRO A 126 -17.55 5.83 16.37
N LEU A 127 -17.33 4.73 15.65
CA LEU A 127 -17.81 3.41 16.07
C LEU A 127 -17.05 2.89 17.31
N HIS A 128 -15.83 3.41 17.50
CA HIS A 128 -14.98 3.10 18.65
C HIS A 128 -14.38 4.39 19.21
N LYS A 129 -14.12 4.45 20.52
CA LYS A 129 -13.47 5.62 21.12
C LYS A 129 -11.97 5.67 20.82
N LEU A 130 -11.31 4.51 20.83
CA LEU A 130 -9.86 4.39 20.74
C LEU A 130 -9.37 4.33 19.29
N TYR A 131 -8.28 5.03 19.03
CA TYR A 131 -7.52 4.87 17.80
C TYR A 131 -6.56 3.69 17.93
N ASN A 132 -6.37 2.92 16.87
CA ASN A 132 -5.37 1.85 16.82
C ASN A 132 -4.65 1.82 15.46
N SER A 133 -3.51 1.13 15.37
CA SER A 133 -2.67 1.12 14.16
C SER A 133 -3.15 0.19 13.04
N PHE A 134 -4.30 -0.47 13.19
CA PHE A 134 -4.79 -1.48 12.25
C PHE A 134 -5.69 -0.86 11.17
N TYR A 135 -5.09 -0.23 10.16
CA TYR A 135 -5.86 0.37 9.06
C TYR A 135 -6.62 -0.68 8.22
N ASP A 136 -5.95 -1.75 7.80
CA ASP A 136 -6.50 -2.71 6.83
C ASP A 136 -7.71 -3.48 7.37
N GLU A 137 -7.77 -3.70 8.68
CA GLU A 137 -8.95 -4.24 9.33
C GLU A 137 -10.13 -3.27 9.24
N LYS A 138 -9.89 -1.97 9.46
CA LYS A 138 -10.92 -0.92 9.39
C LYS A 138 -11.39 -0.66 7.96
N ALA A 139 -10.48 -0.73 6.99
CA ALA A 139 -10.80 -0.58 5.58
C ALA A 139 -11.75 -1.70 5.11
N ARG A 140 -11.42 -2.96 5.43
CA ARG A 140 -12.31 -4.10 5.17
C ARG A 140 -13.66 -3.96 5.87
N GLN A 141 -13.68 -3.54 7.14
CA GLN A 141 -14.92 -3.30 7.88
C GLN A 141 -15.76 -2.16 7.26
N ALA A 142 -15.13 -1.05 6.87
CA ALA A 142 -15.79 0.08 6.23
C ALA A 142 -16.43 -0.36 4.91
N LYS A 143 -15.71 -1.12 4.09
CA LYS A 143 -16.24 -1.66 2.83
C LYS A 143 -17.39 -2.63 3.07
N ALA A 144 -17.23 -3.62 3.95
CA ALA A 144 -18.29 -4.58 4.26
C ALA A 144 -19.57 -3.89 4.77
N LEU A 145 -19.45 -2.88 5.62
CA LEU A 145 -20.57 -2.06 6.08
C LEU A 145 -21.20 -1.25 4.94
N SER A 146 -20.37 -0.68 4.04
CA SER A 146 -20.85 0.09 2.89
C SER A 146 -21.60 -0.78 1.89
N GLU A 147 -21.08 -1.98 1.62
CA GLU A 147 -21.72 -2.99 0.76
C GLU A 147 -23.04 -3.48 1.37
N LEU A 148 -23.06 -3.74 2.68
CA LEU A 148 -24.28 -4.14 3.38
C LEU A 148 -25.40 -3.09 3.26
N LEU A 149 -25.04 -1.81 3.28
CA LEU A 149 -25.96 -0.69 3.15
C LEU A 149 -26.23 -0.29 1.68
N ASN A 150 -25.57 -0.91 0.70
CA ASN A 150 -25.57 -0.50 -0.72
C ASN A 150 -25.27 1.00 -0.91
N LEU A 151 -24.28 1.51 -0.17
CA LEU A 151 -23.87 2.90 -0.29
C LEU A 151 -23.17 3.15 -1.65
N PRO A 152 -23.38 4.32 -2.28
CA PRO A 152 -22.77 4.63 -3.56
C PRO A 152 -21.23 4.60 -3.44
N GLY A 153 -20.59 3.89 -4.37
CA GLY A 153 -19.12 3.76 -4.40
C GLY A 153 -18.55 2.66 -3.49
N SER A 154 -19.38 1.82 -2.85
CA SER A 154 -18.93 0.71 -2.00
C SER A 154 -17.99 -0.27 -2.71
N GLU A 155 -18.30 -0.61 -3.97
CA GLU A 155 -17.52 -1.56 -4.78
C GLU A 155 -16.09 -1.06 -5.06
N ASN A 156 -15.92 0.26 -5.18
CA ASN A 156 -14.64 0.89 -5.46
C ASN A 156 -13.85 1.21 -4.18
N ARG A 157 -14.33 0.84 -3.00
CA ARG A 157 -13.69 1.20 -1.73
C ARG A 157 -12.40 0.39 -1.51
N PRO A 158 -11.30 1.03 -1.09
CA PRO A 158 -10.04 0.34 -0.87
C PRO A 158 -10.10 -0.60 0.33
N ASP A 159 -9.51 -1.78 0.20
CA ASP A 159 -9.46 -2.81 1.25
C ASP A 159 -8.29 -2.64 2.21
N ASN A 160 -7.33 -1.78 1.87
CA ASN A 160 -6.10 -1.57 2.63
C ASN A 160 -5.49 -0.18 2.35
N LEU A 161 -4.55 0.24 3.21
CA LEU A 161 -3.95 1.58 3.15
C LEU A 161 -3.26 1.83 1.82
N PHE A 162 -2.72 0.77 1.24
CA PHE A 162 -2.05 0.81 -0.04
C PHE A 162 -3.02 1.09 -1.19
N GLN A 163 -4.17 0.43 -1.25
CA GLN A 163 -5.18 0.68 -2.30
C GLN A 163 -5.73 2.11 -2.17
N THR A 164 -5.86 2.64 -0.96
CA THR A 164 -6.20 4.05 -0.73
C THR A 164 -5.13 4.98 -1.29
N ALA A 165 -3.86 4.69 -1.01
CA ALA A 165 -2.75 5.45 -1.57
C ALA A 165 -2.73 5.33 -3.11
N MET A 166 -2.91 4.13 -3.66
CA MET A 166 -2.92 3.88 -5.09
C MET A 166 -4.10 4.58 -5.78
N GLN A 167 -5.30 4.57 -5.21
CA GLN A 167 -6.45 5.30 -5.76
C GLN A 167 -6.23 6.81 -5.73
N SER A 168 -5.64 7.33 -4.65
CA SER A 168 -5.25 8.75 -4.58
C SER A 168 -4.19 9.10 -5.64
N GLN A 169 -3.32 8.14 -5.98
CA GLN A 169 -2.32 8.29 -7.03
C GLN A 169 -2.93 8.18 -8.43
N VAL A 170 -3.89 7.27 -8.67
CA VAL A 170 -4.62 7.17 -9.95
C VAL A 170 -5.37 8.47 -10.21
N ALA A 171 -6.04 9.02 -9.20
CA ALA A 171 -6.68 10.33 -9.30
C ALA A 171 -5.66 11.46 -9.59
N ALA A 172 -4.47 11.41 -8.98
CA ALA A 172 -3.40 12.38 -9.22
C ALA A 172 -2.72 12.22 -10.60
N THR A 173 -2.72 11.02 -11.17
CA THR A 173 -2.18 10.72 -12.52
C THR A 173 -3.23 10.84 -13.62
N SER A 174 -4.48 11.18 -13.29
CA SER A 174 -5.57 11.33 -14.27
C SER A 174 -5.44 12.56 -15.16
N ASN A 175 -4.64 13.56 -14.75
CA ASN A 175 -4.37 14.79 -15.50
C ASN A 175 -2.85 15.05 -15.62
N PRO A 176 -2.10 14.26 -16.41
CA PRO A 176 -0.70 14.56 -16.65
C PRO A 176 -0.55 15.88 -17.40
N SER A 177 0.45 16.67 -17.04
CA SER A 177 0.90 17.74 -17.93
C SER A 177 1.77 17.11 -19.02
N MET A 178 1.29 17.14 -20.26
CA MET A 178 2.09 16.76 -21.42
C MET A 178 3.24 17.74 -21.56
N ALA A 179 4.48 17.24 -21.50
CA ALA A 179 5.68 18.05 -21.58
C ALA A 179 6.22 18.12 -23.00
N GLN A 180 6.24 16.98 -23.71
CA GLN A 180 6.80 16.88 -25.05
C GLN A 180 6.26 15.65 -25.79
N GLU A 181 6.22 15.70 -27.12
CA GLU A 181 6.01 14.54 -27.99
C GLU A 181 6.99 14.59 -29.16
N GLY A 182 7.29 13.45 -29.76
CA GLY A 182 8.21 13.38 -30.88
C GLY A 182 8.40 12.00 -31.47
N THR A 183 9.23 11.94 -32.50
CA THR A 183 9.65 10.71 -33.16
C THR A 183 11.16 10.69 -33.27
N THR A 184 11.80 9.64 -32.78
CA THR A 184 13.26 9.46 -32.84
C THR A 184 13.56 8.08 -33.38
N SER A 185 14.38 7.99 -34.43
CA SER A 185 14.77 6.70 -35.05
C SER A 185 13.58 5.79 -35.38
N GLY A 186 12.47 6.38 -35.85
CA GLY A 186 11.25 5.65 -36.21
C GLY A 186 10.34 5.25 -35.03
N VAL A 187 10.72 5.58 -33.79
CA VAL A 187 9.93 5.34 -32.57
C VAL A 187 9.16 6.61 -32.19
N ASN A 188 7.84 6.52 -32.11
CA ASN A 188 6.95 7.58 -31.62
C ASN A 188 6.89 7.55 -30.10
N TRP A 189 7.00 8.71 -29.49
CA TRP A 189 7.03 8.82 -28.05
C TRP A 189 6.42 10.12 -27.54
N LYS A 190 6.03 10.10 -26.27
CA LYS A 190 5.56 11.25 -25.52
C LYS A 190 6.15 11.27 -24.13
N ILE A 191 6.29 12.46 -23.56
CA ILE A 191 6.75 12.70 -22.20
C ILE A 191 5.64 13.38 -21.42
N GLU A 192 5.26 12.75 -20.32
CA GLU A 192 4.26 13.21 -19.38
C GLU A 192 4.93 13.49 -18.03
N ILE A 193 4.56 14.59 -17.39
CA ILE A 193 4.97 14.89 -16.02
C ILE A 193 3.76 14.71 -15.11
N HIS A 194 3.93 13.84 -14.12
CA HIS A 194 2.92 13.50 -13.12
C HIS A 194 3.33 14.07 -11.77
N SER A 195 2.37 14.48 -10.93
CA SER A 195 2.64 14.88 -9.54
C SER A 195 2.14 13.80 -8.59
N ILE A 196 3.06 13.05 -8.00
CA ILE A 196 2.75 11.90 -7.14
C ILE A 196 3.27 12.19 -5.74
N GLY A 197 2.34 12.30 -4.78
CA GLY A 197 2.70 12.64 -3.39
C GLY A 197 3.43 13.99 -3.26
N GLY A 198 3.14 14.94 -4.16
CA GLY A 198 3.79 16.25 -4.21
C GLY A 198 5.20 16.25 -4.83
N LYS A 199 5.66 15.12 -5.39
CA LYS A 199 6.91 15.03 -6.14
C LYS A 199 6.64 14.86 -7.64
N PRO A 200 7.34 15.57 -8.53
CA PRO A 200 7.24 15.34 -9.96
C PRO A 200 7.80 13.97 -10.33
N VAL A 201 7.15 13.30 -11.28
CA VAL A 201 7.61 12.06 -11.91
C VAL A 201 7.54 12.27 -13.42
N THR A 202 8.68 12.16 -14.08
CA THR A 202 8.78 12.29 -15.53
C THR A 202 8.65 10.92 -16.15
N ARG A 203 7.75 10.77 -17.13
CA ARG A 203 7.50 9.51 -17.81
C ARG A 203 7.58 9.66 -19.31
N TRP A 204 8.48 8.93 -19.92
CA TRP A 204 8.53 8.72 -21.36
C TRP A 204 7.70 7.47 -21.71
N ILE A 205 6.90 7.54 -22.76
CA ILE A 205 5.97 6.48 -23.15
C ILE A 205 6.05 6.30 -24.67
N SER A 206 6.09 5.04 -25.12
CA SER A 206 5.92 4.67 -26.53
C SER A 206 5.00 3.47 -26.69
N GLU A 207 4.04 3.59 -27.61
CA GLU A 207 3.08 2.54 -27.96
C GLU A 207 3.58 1.65 -29.13
N ASP A 208 4.77 1.94 -29.67
CA ASP A 208 5.34 1.24 -30.84
C ASP A 208 5.82 -0.19 -30.51
N PHE A 209 5.74 -0.61 -29.24
CA PHE A 209 5.87 -2.01 -28.81
C PHE A 209 4.97 -2.25 -27.59
N THR A 210 4.01 -3.18 -27.69
CA THR A 210 3.06 -3.50 -26.61
C THR A 210 3.12 -4.96 -26.22
N CYS A 211 2.72 -5.25 -24.98
CA CYS A 211 2.73 -6.61 -24.41
C CYS A 211 1.32 -7.03 -23.97
N PRO A 212 0.43 -7.44 -24.88
CA PRO A 212 -0.92 -7.85 -24.50
C PRO A 212 -0.90 -9.00 -23.49
N GLY A 213 -1.60 -8.83 -22.37
CA GLY A 213 -1.74 -9.86 -21.33
C GLY A 213 -0.49 -10.14 -20.49
N ASN A 214 0.64 -9.48 -20.76
CA ASN A 214 1.89 -9.66 -20.03
C ASN A 214 2.50 -8.33 -19.60
N PHE A 215 3.36 -8.37 -18.59
CA PHE A 215 4.20 -7.22 -18.25
C PHE A 215 5.60 -7.64 -17.80
N LEU A 216 6.55 -6.73 -17.94
CA LEU A 216 7.84 -6.82 -17.27
C LEU A 216 8.18 -5.46 -16.67
N LEU A 217 8.29 -5.42 -15.34
CA LEU A 217 8.83 -4.30 -14.60
C LEU A 217 10.33 -4.50 -14.40
N VAL A 218 11.13 -3.49 -14.69
CA VAL A 218 12.55 -3.40 -14.40
C VAL A 218 12.76 -2.14 -13.55
N SER A 219 13.19 -2.30 -12.30
CA SER A 219 13.39 -1.20 -11.37
C SER A 219 14.83 -1.15 -10.89
N GLN A 220 15.46 0.02 -10.94
CA GLN A 220 16.81 0.20 -10.45
C GLN A 220 16.87 0.05 -8.93
N LYS A 221 17.90 -0.63 -8.43
CA LYS A 221 18.15 -0.91 -7.01
C LYS A 221 19.57 -0.50 -6.62
N PRO A 222 19.84 -0.23 -5.33
CA PRO A 222 21.20 0.10 -4.89
C PRO A 222 22.15 -1.08 -5.15
N PRO A 223 23.43 -0.82 -5.47
CA PRO A 223 24.41 -1.88 -5.65
C PRO A 223 24.54 -2.71 -4.37
N ASN A 224 24.71 -4.02 -4.52
CA ASN A 224 24.74 -5.01 -3.44
C ASN A 224 23.43 -5.19 -2.65
N SER A 225 22.33 -4.54 -3.06
CA SER A 225 21.01 -4.92 -2.53
C SER A 225 20.68 -6.34 -3.02
N PRO A 226 20.28 -7.25 -2.12
CA PRO A 226 20.01 -8.63 -2.50
C PRO A 226 18.91 -8.67 -3.55
N SER A 227 19.21 -9.29 -4.69
CA SER A 227 18.19 -9.60 -5.69
C SER A 227 17.14 -10.47 -5.02
N LEU A 228 15.91 -9.96 -4.99
CA LEU A 228 14.84 -10.49 -4.16
C LEU A 228 14.43 -11.86 -4.72
N LYS A 229 14.99 -12.95 -4.18
CA LYS A 229 14.66 -14.32 -4.57
C LYS A 229 13.29 -14.71 -4.00
N THR A 230 12.44 -15.31 -4.83
CA THR A 230 11.09 -15.74 -4.45
C THR A 230 11.08 -17.07 -3.69
N GLY A 231 10.36 -17.10 -2.56
CA GLY A 231 10.00 -18.31 -1.81
C GLY A 231 9.33 -18.00 -0.46
N GLY A 232 8.14 -18.56 -0.19
CA GLY A 232 7.45 -18.47 1.11
C GLY A 232 6.88 -17.09 1.49
N LEU A 233 6.71 -16.83 2.80
CA LEU A 233 6.19 -15.59 3.41
C LEU A 233 6.86 -14.31 2.87
N LEU A 234 8.11 -14.41 2.40
CA LEU A 234 8.85 -13.30 1.81
C LEU A 234 8.29 -12.89 0.44
N GLY A 235 7.70 -13.81 -0.33
CA GLY A 235 7.10 -13.51 -1.64
C GLY A 235 5.99 -12.45 -1.56
N ASN A 236 5.12 -12.54 -0.56
CA ASN A 236 4.05 -11.56 -0.36
C ASN A 236 4.58 -10.17 0.02
N LEU A 237 5.70 -10.09 0.74
CA LEU A 237 6.41 -8.85 1.02
C LEU A 237 7.03 -8.25 -0.25
N LEU A 238 7.54 -9.07 -1.17
CA LEU A 238 8.07 -8.59 -2.46
C LEU A 238 6.97 -7.96 -3.31
N THR A 239 5.83 -8.63 -3.40
CA THR A 239 4.65 -8.15 -4.10
C THR A 239 4.22 -6.77 -3.58
N MET A 240 4.27 -6.56 -2.26
CA MET A 240 4.00 -5.26 -1.64
C MET A 240 5.05 -4.19 -1.98
N VAL A 241 6.34 -4.52 -1.98
CA VAL A 241 7.41 -3.57 -2.33
C VAL A 241 7.30 -3.13 -3.79
N TYR A 242 7.07 -4.07 -4.72
CA TYR A 242 6.89 -3.73 -6.12
C TYR A 242 5.58 -2.98 -6.39
N GLN A 243 4.53 -3.25 -5.63
CA GLN A 243 3.31 -2.45 -5.63
C GLN A 243 3.57 -0.99 -5.26
N GLN A 244 4.38 -0.74 -4.23
CA GLN A 244 4.80 0.62 -3.87
C GLN A 244 5.61 1.28 -4.99
N ILE A 245 6.53 0.53 -5.62
CA ILE A 245 7.29 1.01 -6.78
C ILE A 245 6.33 1.43 -7.89
N LEU A 246 5.39 0.56 -8.30
CA LEU A 246 4.43 0.88 -9.37
C LEU A 246 3.67 2.18 -9.10
N GLY A 247 3.12 2.32 -7.88
CA GLY A 247 2.40 3.53 -7.48
C GLY A 247 3.29 4.78 -7.43
N MET A 248 4.54 4.64 -6.97
CA MET A 248 5.50 5.75 -6.91
C MET A 248 5.86 6.31 -8.28
N TYR A 249 5.93 5.45 -9.31
CA TYR A 249 6.15 5.86 -10.70
C TYR A 249 4.87 6.20 -11.46
N GLY A 250 3.71 5.98 -10.83
CA GLY A 250 2.38 6.22 -11.39
C GLY A 250 1.99 5.23 -12.48
N PHE A 251 2.58 4.04 -12.49
CA PHE A 251 2.10 2.94 -13.34
C PHE A 251 0.72 2.50 -12.87
N LEU A 252 -0.18 2.25 -13.82
CA LEU A 252 -1.56 1.93 -13.50
C LEU A 252 -1.73 0.43 -13.26
N PRO A 253 -2.78 0.01 -12.50
CA PRO A 253 -3.08 -1.42 -12.32
C PRO A 253 -3.33 -2.15 -13.64
N GLY A 254 -3.93 -1.47 -14.63
CA GLY A 254 -4.12 -2.01 -15.97
C GLY A 254 -2.82 -2.30 -16.73
N ASP A 255 -1.70 -1.71 -16.30
CA ASP A 255 -0.40 -1.89 -16.95
C ASP A 255 0.31 -3.18 -16.49
N THR A 256 -0.17 -3.80 -15.40
CA THR A 256 0.44 -5.00 -14.79
C THR A 256 -0.55 -6.15 -14.63
N PRO A 257 -1.06 -6.73 -15.75
CA PRO A 257 -1.98 -7.86 -15.70
C PRO A 257 -1.39 -9.05 -14.94
N GLY A 258 -2.16 -9.66 -14.05
CA GLY A 258 -1.71 -10.84 -13.29
C GLY A 258 -0.63 -10.55 -12.24
N PHE A 259 -0.47 -9.28 -11.81
CA PHE A 259 0.53 -8.86 -10.83
C PHE A 259 0.60 -9.72 -9.56
N ASN A 260 -0.54 -10.20 -9.06
CA ASN A 260 -0.61 -11.01 -7.84
C ASN A 260 0.20 -12.31 -7.92
N ASN A 261 0.43 -12.83 -9.13
CA ASN A 261 1.20 -14.04 -9.37
C ASN A 261 2.60 -13.73 -9.94
N ALA A 262 3.01 -12.47 -9.94
CA ALA A 262 4.23 -12.05 -10.57
C ALA A 262 5.47 -12.49 -9.79
N SER A 263 6.55 -12.75 -10.52
CA SER A 263 7.79 -13.26 -9.96
C SER A 263 9.02 -12.62 -10.64
N PRO A 264 10.16 -12.56 -9.93
CA PRO A 264 11.39 -11.99 -10.46
C PRO A 264 11.99 -12.83 -11.60
N VAL A 265 12.54 -12.17 -12.60
CA VAL A 265 13.24 -12.80 -13.71
C VAL A 265 14.74 -12.74 -13.47
N VAL A 266 15.41 -13.89 -13.48
CA VAL A 266 16.87 -13.97 -13.36
C VAL A 266 17.49 -13.94 -14.75
N THR A 267 18.36 -12.97 -15.02
CA THR A 267 18.98 -12.79 -16.35
C THR A 267 20.29 -13.54 -16.49
N ARG A 268 20.97 -13.84 -15.37
CA ARG A 268 22.33 -14.39 -15.32
C ARG A 268 23.40 -13.42 -15.86
N ASP A 269 23.05 -12.16 -16.05
CA ASP A 269 23.99 -11.07 -16.30
C ASP A 269 24.20 -10.31 -14.99
N ASN A 270 25.35 -10.51 -14.34
CA ASN A 270 25.64 -9.88 -13.05
C ASN A 270 25.62 -8.35 -13.15
N ARG A 271 26.02 -7.75 -14.28
CA ARG A 271 26.03 -6.28 -14.43
C ARG A 271 24.60 -5.73 -14.37
N PHE A 272 23.63 -6.48 -14.87
CA PHE A 272 22.22 -6.14 -14.77
C PHE A 272 21.63 -6.53 -13.41
N ASP A 273 21.79 -7.79 -12.99
CA ASP A 273 21.18 -8.35 -11.77
C ASP A 273 21.69 -7.65 -10.48
N ASP A 274 22.89 -7.05 -10.50
CA ASP A 274 23.42 -6.25 -9.38
C ASP A 274 22.75 -4.88 -9.24
N ASN A 275 22.29 -4.30 -10.36
CA ASN A 275 21.77 -2.92 -10.43
C ASN A 275 20.26 -2.84 -10.62
N PHE A 276 19.60 -3.92 -11.02
CA PHE A 276 18.16 -3.94 -11.30
C PHE A 276 17.44 -5.11 -10.62
N GLY A 277 16.23 -4.83 -10.16
CA GLY A 277 15.22 -5.84 -9.80
C GLY A 277 14.20 -5.95 -10.93
N THR A 278 13.66 -7.15 -11.12
CA THR A 278 12.66 -7.42 -12.16
C THR A 278 11.42 -8.07 -11.56
N LEU A 279 10.28 -7.91 -12.25
CA LEU A 279 9.04 -8.59 -11.91
C LEU A 279 8.19 -8.79 -13.17
N THR A 280 7.69 -10.01 -13.38
CA THR A 280 6.81 -10.36 -14.50
C THR A 280 5.72 -11.34 -14.09
N ASN A 281 4.57 -11.31 -14.76
CA ASN A 281 3.53 -12.33 -14.62
C ASN A 281 3.84 -13.63 -15.40
N GLU A 282 4.79 -13.63 -16.35
CA GLU A 282 5.13 -14.80 -17.17
C GLU A 282 6.66 -14.91 -17.37
N GLN A 283 7.27 -15.92 -16.75
CA GLN A 283 8.74 -16.08 -16.67
C GLN A 283 9.41 -16.21 -18.05
N GLY A 284 8.84 -17.01 -18.95
CA GLY A 284 9.39 -17.22 -20.28
C GLY A 284 9.35 -15.94 -21.11
N PHE A 285 8.27 -15.16 -21.00
CA PHE A 285 8.18 -13.83 -21.60
C PHE A 285 9.25 -12.89 -21.06
N GLY A 286 9.37 -12.77 -19.74
CA GLY A 286 10.38 -11.92 -19.13
C GLY A 286 11.81 -12.27 -19.56
N GLN A 287 12.13 -13.57 -19.66
CA GLN A 287 13.44 -14.05 -20.13
C GLN A 287 13.69 -13.73 -21.62
N ARG A 288 12.67 -13.86 -22.48
CA ARG A 288 12.80 -13.50 -23.91
C ARG A 288 13.00 -11.99 -24.09
N LEU A 289 12.32 -11.20 -23.27
CA LEU A 289 12.37 -9.75 -23.34
C LEU A 289 13.71 -9.20 -22.83
N LEU A 290 14.26 -9.78 -21.76
CA LEU A 290 15.58 -9.47 -21.21
C LEU A 290 16.72 -10.14 -22.01
N ASN A 291 16.70 -9.97 -23.32
CA ASN A 291 17.77 -10.39 -24.22
C ASN A 291 18.98 -9.43 -24.16
N PRO A 292 20.17 -9.81 -24.68
CA PRO A 292 21.37 -8.97 -24.65
C PRO A 292 21.21 -7.54 -25.19
N TRP A 293 20.39 -7.36 -26.23
CA TRP A 293 20.10 -6.04 -26.82
C TRP A 293 19.30 -5.15 -25.87
N THR A 294 18.49 -5.75 -25.00
CA THR A 294 17.70 -5.04 -23.98
C THR A 294 18.51 -4.79 -22.72
N LEU A 295 19.36 -5.75 -22.33
CA LEU A 295 20.23 -5.61 -21.16
C LEU A 295 21.27 -4.50 -21.34
N THR A 296 21.81 -4.33 -22.54
CA THR A 296 22.90 -3.38 -22.81
C THR A 296 22.51 -1.92 -22.47
N PRO A 297 21.37 -1.37 -22.93
CA PRO A 297 20.90 -0.04 -22.53
C PRO A 297 20.72 0.13 -21.02
N PHE A 298 20.17 -0.87 -20.32
CA PHE A 298 20.01 -0.83 -18.86
C PHE A 298 21.34 -0.77 -18.12
N VAL A 299 22.29 -1.62 -18.50
CA VAL A 299 23.62 -1.64 -17.90
C VAL A 299 24.34 -0.31 -18.14
N GLY A 300 24.29 0.21 -19.38
CA GLY A 300 24.88 1.51 -19.72
C GLY A 300 24.21 2.70 -19.00
N TRP A 301 22.92 2.59 -18.64
CA TRP A 301 22.26 3.55 -17.76
C TRP A 301 22.79 3.47 -16.33
N ALA A 302 22.81 2.26 -15.74
CA ALA A 302 23.23 2.09 -14.35
C ALA A 302 24.70 2.47 -14.10
N GLU A 303 25.57 2.30 -15.10
CA GLU A 303 26.97 2.71 -15.02
C GLU A 303 27.12 4.25 -14.99
N ARG A 304 26.26 4.97 -15.71
CA ARG A 304 26.24 6.45 -15.72
C ARG A 304 25.52 7.03 -14.50
N TYR A 305 24.43 6.40 -14.09
CA TYR A 305 23.55 6.86 -13.03
C TYR A 305 23.37 5.80 -11.94
N PRO A 306 24.43 5.44 -11.18
CA PRO A 306 24.33 4.44 -10.14
C PRO A 306 23.45 4.94 -8.99
N LEU A 307 22.51 4.11 -8.55
CA LEU A 307 21.63 4.44 -7.43
C LEU A 307 22.44 4.41 -6.11
N LYS A 308 22.75 5.58 -5.56
CA LYS A 308 23.42 5.69 -4.25
C LYS A 308 22.42 5.34 -3.14
N THR A 309 22.89 4.76 -2.04
CA THR A 309 22.05 4.41 -0.87
C THR A 309 21.21 5.60 -0.40
N ALA A 310 19.93 5.33 -0.12
CA ALA A 310 18.87 6.31 0.07
C ALA A 310 19.14 7.32 1.20
N ASN A 311 19.58 8.52 0.84
CA ASN A 311 19.39 9.73 1.64
C ASN A 311 18.30 10.57 0.95
N SER A 312 17.19 10.74 1.67
CA SER A 312 15.83 10.91 1.18
C SER A 312 15.43 12.29 0.64
N THR A 313 16.33 13.09 0.08
CA THR A 313 15.98 14.48 -0.32
C THR A 313 16.40 14.92 -1.71
N ASP A 314 17.45 14.35 -2.32
CA ASP A 314 17.98 14.83 -3.62
C ASP A 314 18.11 13.74 -4.70
N GLN A 315 17.40 12.62 -4.58
CA GLN A 315 17.55 11.54 -5.56
C GLN A 315 16.68 11.77 -6.81
N VAL A 316 17.26 12.50 -7.76
CA VAL A 316 17.10 12.22 -9.19
C VAL A 316 17.76 10.87 -9.46
N GLY A 317 17.16 10.03 -10.31
CA GLY A 317 17.85 8.88 -10.90
C GLY A 317 17.46 7.50 -10.41
N GLN A 318 16.33 7.31 -9.72
CA GLN A 318 15.76 5.96 -9.62
C GLN A 318 14.94 5.68 -10.88
N LEU A 319 15.49 4.88 -11.80
CA LEU A 319 14.83 4.45 -13.03
C LEU A 319 13.86 3.29 -12.76
N ALA A 320 12.65 3.38 -13.32
CA ALA A 320 11.78 2.23 -13.50
C ALA A 320 11.27 2.16 -14.93
N VAL A 321 11.35 0.99 -15.53
CA VAL A 321 10.86 0.71 -16.88
C VAL A 321 9.79 -0.36 -16.80
N LEU A 322 8.67 -0.11 -17.49
CA LEU A 322 7.57 -1.05 -17.57
C LEU A 322 7.26 -1.37 -19.03
N TYR A 323 7.41 -2.64 -19.39
CA TYR A 323 6.81 -3.21 -20.59
C TYR A 323 5.40 -3.66 -20.25
N SER A 324 4.39 -3.11 -20.95
CA SER A 324 2.98 -3.28 -20.58
C SER A 324 2.07 -3.42 -21.80
N PRO A 325 0.78 -3.76 -21.60
CA PRO A 325 -0.22 -3.70 -22.68
C PRO A 325 -0.36 -2.33 -23.34
N ARG A 326 0.00 -1.24 -22.64
CA ARG A 326 -0.06 0.14 -23.16
C ARG A 326 1.23 0.62 -23.81
N GLY A 327 2.27 -0.21 -23.85
CA GLY A 327 3.54 0.17 -24.43
C GLY A 327 4.73 0.04 -23.48
N VAL A 328 5.86 0.58 -23.92
CA VAL A 328 7.07 0.73 -23.11
C VAL A 328 7.01 2.08 -22.40
N GLN A 329 7.13 2.06 -21.09
CA GLN A 329 7.12 3.24 -20.24
C GLN A 329 8.44 3.34 -19.49
N VAL A 330 9.13 4.47 -19.59
CA VAL A 330 10.35 4.78 -18.84
C VAL A 330 10.04 5.90 -17.87
N ALA A 331 10.14 5.63 -16.58
CA ALA A 331 9.78 6.57 -15.53
C ALA A 331 11.00 6.89 -14.65
N VAL A 332 11.19 8.19 -14.37
CA VAL A 332 12.23 8.68 -13.47
C VAL A 332 11.58 9.58 -12.42
N LEU A 333 11.97 9.41 -11.17
CA LEU A 333 11.53 10.30 -10.09
C LEU A 333 12.23 11.66 -10.21
N GLY A 334 11.46 12.73 -10.10
CA GLY A 334 11.93 14.10 -10.25
C GLY A 334 11.55 14.73 -11.60
N SER A 335 11.81 16.03 -11.69
CA SER A 335 11.83 16.76 -12.96
C SER A 335 13.22 16.59 -13.58
N LEU A 336 13.28 16.09 -14.80
CA LEU A 336 14.56 15.94 -15.51
C LEU A 336 14.99 17.28 -16.11
N PRO A 337 16.26 17.71 -15.95
CA PRO A 337 16.82 18.76 -16.80
C PRO A 337 16.83 18.31 -18.27
N SER A 338 16.93 19.27 -19.19
CA SER A 338 16.84 18.99 -20.64
C SER A 338 17.84 17.95 -21.13
N THR A 339 19.08 18.00 -20.65
CA THR A 339 20.14 17.03 -21.01
C THR A 339 19.80 15.60 -20.57
N GLU A 340 19.15 15.43 -19.42
CA GLU A 340 18.73 14.10 -18.94
C GLU A 340 17.45 13.62 -19.65
N THR A 341 16.66 14.55 -20.16
CA THR A 341 15.47 14.23 -20.96
C THR A 341 15.87 13.53 -22.26
N ASP A 342 16.91 14.02 -22.94
CA ASP A 342 17.46 13.39 -24.15
C ASP A 342 18.01 11.97 -23.86
N GLU A 343 18.63 11.76 -22.71
CA GLU A 343 19.11 10.43 -22.31
C GLU A 343 17.97 9.44 -22.03
N VAL A 344 16.87 9.90 -21.43
CA VAL A 344 15.67 9.08 -21.23
C VAL A 344 14.99 8.76 -22.57
N ILE A 345 14.94 9.71 -23.50
CA ILE A 345 14.45 9.46 -24.87
C ILE A 345 15.32 8.41 -25.55
N ALA A 346 16.65 8.57 -25.52
CA ALA A 346 17.58 7.61 -26.12
C ALA A 346 17.43 6.20 -25.51
N LEU A 347 17.32 6.11 -24.18
CA LEU A 347 17.06 4.85 -23.49
C LEU A 347 15.74 4.22 -23.95
N GLY A 348 14.64 4.96 -23.91
CA GLY A 348 13.32 4.46 -24.32
C GLY A 348 13.28 3.98 -25.76
N VAL A 349 13.90 4.72 -26.68
CA VAL A 349 14.01 4.36 -28.10
C VAL A 349 14.79 3.06 -28.30
N GLU A 350 15.94 2.91 -27.63
CA GLU A 350 16.74 1.67 -27.72
C GLU A 350 15.99 0.46 -27.13
N LEU A 351 15.24 0.65 -26.04
CA LEU A 351 14.42 -0.41 -25.44
C LEU A 351 13.29 -0.87 -26.36
N VAL A 352 12.61 0.05 -27.04
CA VAL A 352 11.58 -0.29 -28.04
C VAL A 352 12.20 -1.02 -29.24
N LYS A 353 13.33 -0.50 -29.76
CA LYS A 353 14.03 -1.10 -30.90
C LYS A 353 14.61 -2.48 -30.59
N ALA A 354 15.08 -2.72 -29.37
CA ALA A 354 15.58 -4.01 -28.92
C ALA A 354 14.50 -5.12 -28.99
N GLN A 355 13.23 -4.74 -29.04
CA GLN A 355 12.09 -5.63 -29.22
C GLN A 355 11.53 -5.65 -30.65
N GLY A 356 12.20 -4.99 -31.60
CA GLY A 356 11.75 -4.85 -32.98
C GLY A 356 10.62 -3.83 -33.17
N GLY A 357 10.37 -2.96 -32.18
CA GLY A 357 9.42 -1.85 -32.31
C GLY A 357 9.99 -0.65 -33.08
N GLY A 358 9.09 0.23 -33.52
CA GLY A 358 9.41 1.39 -34.35
C GLY A 358 9.33 1.08 -35.85
N LYS A 359 9.12 2.12 -36.66
CA LYS A 359 9.09 1.98 -38.13
C LYS A 359 10.52 1.95 -38.66
N THR A 360 10.85 0.95 -39.48
CA THR A 360 12.05 0.99 -40.32
C THR A 360 11.86 2.11 -41.33
N THR A 361 12.60 3.21 -41.17
CA THR A 361 12.77 4.17 -42.26
C THR A 361 13.60 3.48 -43.34
N VAL A 362 12.92 3.05 -44.41
CA VAL A 362 13.54 2.54 -45.64
C VAL A 362 14.24 3.67 -46.36
#